data_AF-A0A2V9CQP0-F1
#
_entry.id   AF-A0A2V9CQP0-F1
#
_cell.length_a   1.000
_cell.length_b   1.000
_cell.length_c   1.000
_cell.angle_alpha   90.00
_cell.angle_beta   90.00
_cell.angle_gamma   90.00
#
_symmetry.space_group_name_H-M   'P 1'
#
loop_
_entity.id
_entity.type
_entity.pdbx_description
1 polymer ?
#
loop_
_entity_poly.entity_id
_entity_poly.type
_entity_poly.pdbx_seq_one_letter_code
_entity_poly.pdbx_strand_id
1 'polypeptide(L)'
;MTFSSDELILALVSLVRATRPGMLRQEADGFSVDFEAIARSKTPGDADRLLLKMGAVMGSSTRYPAENPDSAVSLDLDATEARKIADALAKLELVQPWPQDVMDMSRALRARLTSDPGAGSGDDA
;
A
#
# COMPACT_ATOMS: atom_id res chain seq x y z
N MET A 1 8.52 6.29 5.38
CA MET A 1 7.17 6.87 5.46
C MET A 1 6.27 6.03 6.36
N THR A 2 5.32 6.65 7.07
CA THR A 2 4.47 5.94 8.05
C THR A 2 3.03 5.83 7.57
N PHE A 3 2.47 4.63 7.65
CA PHE A 3 1.12 4.25 7.24
C PHE A 3 0.32 3.76 8.44
N SER A 4 -0.94 4.13 8.51
CA SER A 4 -1.90 3.47 9.39
C SER A 4 -2.24 2.08 8.86
N SER A 5 -2.84 1.21 9.69
CA SER A 5 -3.23 -0.14 9.27
C SER A 5 -4.14 -0.13 8.03
N ASP A 6 -5.16 0.74 8.02
CA ASP A 6 -6.06 0.91 6.87
C ASP A 6 -5.35 1.46 5.64
N GLU A 7 -4.47 2.45 5.80
CA GLU A 7 -3.69 3.03 4.70
C GLU A 7 -2.77 1.97 4.06
N LEU A 8 -2.16 1.11 4.87
CA LEU A 8 -1.30 0.03 4.37
C LEU A 8 -2.10 -1.04 3.63
N ILE A 9 -3.26 -1.44 4.15
CA ILE A 9 -4.17 -2.38 3.48
C ILE A 9 -4.66 -1.78 2.15
N LEU A 10 -5.08 -0.52 2.15
CA LEU A 10 -5.54 0.18 0.94
C LEU A 10 -4.43 0.26 -0.11
N ALA A 11 -3.21 0.64 0.30
CA ALA A 11 -2.05 0.69 -0.58
C ALA A 11 -1.71 -0.69 -1.16
N LEU A 12 -1.73 -1.74 -0.32
CA LEU A 12 -1.48 -3.11 -0.74
C LEU A 12 -2.53 -3.58 -1.76
N VAL A 13 -3.81 -3.47 -1.44
CA VAL A 13 -4.91 -3.90 -2.32
C VAL A 13 -4.86 -3.16 -3.65
N SER A 14 -4.58 -1.85 -3.62
CA SER A 14 -4.41 -1.04 -4.83
C SER A 14 -3.25 -1.54 -5.68
N LEU A 15 -2.09 -1.79 -5.06
CA LEU A 15 -0.89 -2.24 -5.76
C LEU A 15 -1.05 -3.63 -6.34
N VAL A 16 -1.65 -4.57 -5.59
CA VAL A 16 -1.97 -5.91 -6.08
C VAL A 16 -2.94 -5.82 -7.25
N ARG A 17 -4.03 -5.04 -7.15
CA ARG A 17 -4.96 -4.87 -8.28
C ARG A 17 -4.30 -4.28 -9.51
N ALA A 18 -3.42 -3.30 -9.33
CA ALA A 18 -2.77 -2.60 -10.44
C ALA A 18 -1.71 -3.46 -11.16
N THR A 19 -1.04 -4.36 -10.44
CA THR A 19 0.13 -5.09 -10.95
C THR A 19 -0.13 -6.59 -11.15
N ARG A 20 -0.88 -7.22 -10.23
CA ARG A 20 -1.18 -8.65 -10.21
C ARG A 20 -2.58 -8.92 -9.66
N PRO A 21 -3.65 -8.54 -10.38
CA PRO A 21 -5.03 -8.69 -9.88
C PRO A 21 -5.40 -10.15 -9.56
N GLY A 22 -4.78 -11.13 -10.24
CA GLY A 22 -5.01 -12.56 -9.99
C GLY A 22 -4.49 -13.07 -8.64
N MET A 23 -3.69 -12.28 -7.91
CA MET A 23 -3.25 -12.61 -6.55
C MET A 23 -4.25 -12.18 -5.47
N LEU A 24 -5.13 -11.22 -5.79
CA LEU A 24 -6.14 -10.76 -4.85
C LEU A 24 -7.34 -11.69 -4.95
N ARG A 25 -7.54 -12.52 -3.93
CA ARG A 25 -8.73 -13.35 -3.81
C ARG A 25 -9.73 -12.65 -2.91
N GLN A 26 -10.91 -12.38 -3.46
CA GLN A 26 -12.03 -11.90 -2.67
C GLN A 26 -12.62 -13.08 -1.90
N GLU A 27 -12.69 -12.96 -0.59
CA GLU A 27 -13.25 -13.96 0.32
C GLU A 27 -14.46 -13.36 1.06
N ALA A 28 -15.23 -14.19 1.76
CA ALA A 28 -16.48 -13.78 2.41
C ALA A 28 -16.28 -12.66 3.46
N ASP A 29 -15.12 -12.62 4.10
CA ASP A 29 -14.75 -11.64 5.15
C ASP A 29 -13.74 -10.57 4.67
N GLY A 30 -13.40 -10.53 3.37
CA GLY A 30 -12.48 -9.51 2.86
C GLY A 30 -11.63 -9.96 1.68
N PHE A 31 -10.33 -9.68 1.76
CA PHE A 31 -9.37 -9.95 0.68
C PHE A 31 -8.17 -10.72 1.21
N SER A 32 -7.83 -11.81 0.52
CA SER A 32 -6.63 -12.60 0.74
C SER A 32 -5.64 -12.28 -0.39
N VAL A 33 -4.38 -11.99 -0.04
CA VAL A 33 -3.30 -11.76 -1.03
C VAL A 33 -2.36 -12.97 -1.04
N ASP A 34 -2.23 -13.62 -2.19
CA ASP A 34 -1.37 -14.79 -2.36
C ASP A 34 0.11 -14.39 -2.55
N PHE A 35 0.80 -14.03 -1.46
CA PHE A 35 2.23 -13.70 -1.51
C PHE A 35 3.12 -14.88 -1.94
N GLU A 36 2.62 -16.11 -1.79
CA GLU A 36 3.33 -17.32 -2.19
C GLU A 36 3.57 -17.36 -3.71
N ALA A 37 2.63 -16.85 -4.50
CA ALA A 37 2.80 -16.68 -5.95
C ALA A 37 3.97 -15.76 -6.33
N ILE A 38 4.27 -14.74 -5.50
CA ILE A 38 5.45 -13.89 -5.67
C ILE A 38 6.70 -14.60 -5.20
N ALA A 39 6.66 -15.22 -4.02
CA ALA A 39 7.81 -15.94 -3.45
C ALA A 39 8.28 -17.09 -4.35
N ARG A 40 7.36 -17.75 -5.07
CA ARG A 40 7.65 -18.79 -6.06
C ARG A 40 8.13 -18.24 -7.41
N SER A 41 8.03 -16.93 -7.64
CA SER A 41 8.40 -16.31 -8.91
C SER A 41 9.92 -16.22 -9.05
N LYS A 42 10.48 -16.73 -10.16
CA LYS A 42 11.95 -16.74 -10.40
C LYS A 42 12.54 -15.35 -10.66
N THR A 43 11.71 -14.38 -11.04
CA THR A 43 12.13 -13.00 -11.34
C THR A 43 11.08 -12.04 -10.76
N PRO A 44 11.09 -11.79 -9.44
CA PRO A 44 10.21 -10.80 -8.85
C PRO A 44 10.58 -9.41 -9.42
N GLY A 45 9.61 -8.76 -10.05
CA GLY A 45 9.76 -7.39 -10.54
C GLY A 45 9.77 -6.39 -9.39
N ASP A 46 9.95 -5.11 -9.70
CA ASP A 46 9.98 -4.06 -8.67
C ASP A 46 8.67 -3.97 -7.86
N ALA A 47 7.52 -4.21 -8.50
CA ALA A 47 6.24 -4.24 -7.79
C ALA A 47 6.13 -5.43 -6.83
N ASP A 48 6.72 -6.57 -7.20
CA ASP A 48 6.73 -7.78 -6.39
C ASP A 48 7.57 -7.59 -5.12
N ARG A 49 8.73 -6.93 -5.27
CA ARG A 49 9.58 -6.56 -4.14
C ARG A 49 8.86 -5.62 -3.19
N LEU A 50 8.15 -4.63 -3.71
CA LEU A 50 7.35 -3.71 -2.91
C LEU A 50 6.21 -4.43 -2.17
N LEU A 51 5.50 -5.35 -2.84
CA LEU A 51 4.47 -6.19 -2.21
C LEU A 51 5.04 -7.07 -1.10
N LEU A 52 6.21 -7.68 -1.32
CA LEU A 52 6.91 -8.45 -0.29
C LEU A 52 7.33 -7.56 0.89
N LYS A 53 7.80 -6.33 0.64
CA LYS A 53 8.16 -5.35 1.67
C LYS A 53 6.93 -5.00 2.53
N MET A 54 5.82 -4.66 1.90
CA MET A 54 4.54 -4.39 2.58
C MET A 54 4.02 -5.60 3.37
N GLY A 55 4.00 -6.77 2.73
CA GLY A 55 3.56 -8.03 3.34
C GLY A 55 4.44 -8.46 4.52
N ALA A 56 5.76 -8.26 4.43
CA ALA A 56 6.68 -8.56 5.51
C ALA A 56 6.43 -7.69 6.73
N VAL A 57 6.11 -6.41 6.57
CA VAL A 57 5.83 -5.53 7.71
C VAL A 57 4.45 -5.84 8.34
N MET A 58 3.46 -6.23 7.53
CA MET A 58 2.18 -6.75 8.05
C MET A 58 2.35 -8.09 8.78
N GLY A 59 3.16 -9.01 8.27
CA GLY A 59 3.35 -10.35 8.84
C GLY A 59 4.35 -10.42 10.00
N SER A 60 5.37 -9.55 9.99
CA SER A 60 6.41 -9.48 11.05
C SER A 60 5.96 -8.65 12.25
N SER A 61 4.94 -7.81 12.09
CA SER A 61 4.11 -7.39 13.20
C SER A 61 3.32 -8.63 13.63
N THR A 62 3.85 -9.39 14.59
CA THR A 62 3.34 -10.66 15.14
C THR A 62 1.99 -10.54 15.87
N ARG A 63 1.11 -9.66 15.35
CA ARG A 63 -0.34 -9.52 15.53
C ARG A 63 -0.79 -8.33 14.69
N TYR A 64 -1.13 -8.55 13.43
CA TYR A 64 -1.97 -7.61 12.68
C TYR A 64 -3.45 -7.91 12.97
N PRO A 65 -4.36 -6.93 13.09
CA PRO A 65 -4.36 -5.75 13.93
C PRO A 65 -5.47 -5.85 15.00
N ALA A 66 -5.85 -7.06 15.43
CA ALA A 66 -6.94 -7.23 16.40
C ALA A 66 -6.65 -6.60 17.77
N GLU A 67 -5.37 -6.30 18.09
CA GLU A 67 -4.96 -5.76 19.39
C GLU A 67 -4.51 -4.30 19.39
N ASN A 68 -4.19 -3.70 18.23
CA ASN A 68 -3.82 -2.27 18.15
C ASN A 68 -4.08 -1.70 16.74
N PRO A 69 -5.30 -1.23 16.44
CA PRO A 69 -5.62 -0.56 15.17
C PRO A 69 -4.82 0.74 14.95
N ASP A 70 -4.35 1.37 16.03
CA ASP A 70 -3.52 2.59 16.04
C ASP A 70 -2.02 2.35 15.78
N SER A 71 -1.60 1.09 15.54
CA SER A 71 -0.19 0.82 15.26
C SER A 71 0.22 1.38 13.90
N ALA A 72 0.90 2.52 13.95
CA ALA A 72 1.49 3.15 12.80
C ALA A 72 2.67 2.32 12.28
N VAL A 73 2.59 1.91 11.02
CA VAL A 73 3.56 1.06 10.34
C VAL A 73 4.52 1.91 9.52
N SER A 74 5.80 1.90 9.89
CA SER A 74 6.84 2.57 9.11
C SER A 74 7.31 1.68 7.97
N LEU A 75 7.03 2.11 6.74
CA LEU A 75 7.58 1.52 5.53
C LEU A 75 8.66 2.44 4.96
N ASP A 76 9.85 1.90 4.84
CA ASP A 76 10.90 2.53 4.04
C ASP A 76 10.48 2.45 2.56
N LEU A 77 10.36 3.58 1.88
CA LEU A 77 9.90 3.67 0.49
C LEU A 77 10.81 4.63 -0.26
N ASP A 78 11.35 4.18 -1.38
CA ASP A 78 12.02 5.07 -2.33
C ASP A 78 10.98 5.89 -3.12
N ALA A 79 11.40 7.03 -3.68
CA ALA A 79 10.52 7.90 -4.48
C ALA A 79 9.81 7.17 -5.64
N THR A 80 10.47 6.17 -6.22
CA THR A 80 9.89 5.31 -7.27
C THR A 80 8.80 4.39 -6.70
N GLU A 81 8.99 3.84 -5.51
CA GLU A 81 8.01 2.98 -4.84
C GLU A 81 6.80 3.79 -4.39
N ALA A 82 7.01 4.94 -3.76
CA ALA A 82 5.96 5.86 -3.36
C ALA A 82 5.08 6.27 -4.56
N ARG A 83 5.71 6.57 -5.71
CA ARG A 83 5.00 6.90 -6.94
C ARG A 83 4.21 5.74 -7.51
N LYS A 84 4.70 4.50 -7.40
CA LYS A 84 3.95 3.29 -7.82
C LYS A 84 2.71 3.07 -6.98
N ILE A 85 2.79 3.29 -5.67
CA ILE A 85 1.64 3.21 -4.77
C ILE A 85 0.63 4.30 -5.13
N ALA A 86 1.11 5.53 -5.37
CA ALA A 86 0.25 6.64 -5.73
C ALA A 86 -0.48 6.41 -7.08
N ASP A 87 0.20 5.83 -8.07
CA ASP A 87 -0.40 5.45 -9.36
C ASP A 87 -1.40 4.29 -9.21
N ALA A 88 -1.09 3.31 -8.36
CA ALA A 88 -2.00 2.21 -8.07
C ALA A 88 -3.29 2.68 -7.38
N LEU A 89 -3.18 3.60 -6.42
CA LEU A 89 -4.31 4.26 -5.76
C LEU A 89 -5.17 5.03 -6.78
N ALA A 90 -4.53 5.75 -7.71
CA ALA A 90 -5.22 6.44 -8.81
C ALA A 90 -6.05 5.48 -9.67
N LYS A 91 -5.48 4.31 -9.96
CA LYS A 91 -6.16 3.26 -10.72
C LYS A 91 -7.28 2.63 -9.92
N LEU A 92 -7.12 2.47 -8.61
CA LEU A 92 -8.16 1.95 -7.73
C LEU A 92 -9.44 2.80 -7.84
N GLU A 93 -9.30 4.12 -7.79
CA GLU A 93 -10.41 5.09 -7.92
C GLU A 93 -11.20 4.92 -9.24
N LEU A 94 -10.58 4.38 -10.29
CA LEU A 94 -11.19 4.19 -11.61
C LEU A 94 -11.87 2.83 -11.81
N VAL A 95 -11.54 1.83 -10.98
CA VAL A 95 -12.02 0.45 -11.18
C VAL A 95 -13.48 0.28 -10.79
N GLN A 96 -13.93 0.97 -9.75
CA GLN A 96 -15.31 0.91 -9.26
C GLN A 96 -15.66 2.16 -8.46
N PRO A 97 -16.95 2.47 -8.28
CA PRO A 97 -17.36 3.49 -7.32
C PRO A 97 -17.00 3.05 -5.90
N TRP A 98 -16.06 3.77 -5.28
CA TRP A 98 -15.71 3.59 -3.87
C TRP A 98 -16.49 4.55 -2.98
N PRO A 99 -16.74 4.20 -1.70
CA PRO A 99 -17.28 5.13 -0.74
C PRO A 99 -16.35 6.34 -0.56
N GLN A 100 -16.94 7.47 -0.18
CA GLN A 100 -16.23 8.75 -0.14
C GLN A 100 -15.05 8.74 0.86
N ASP A 101 -15.19 8.04 1.99
CA ASP A 101 -14.11 7.83 2.96
C ASP A 101 -12.87 7.15 2.34
N VAL A 102 -13.07 6.15 1.49
CA VAL A 102 -11.96 5.45 0.80
C VAL A 102 -11.32 6.36 -0.24
N MET A 103 -12.10 7.19 -0.93
CA MET A 103 -11.56 8.17 -1.88
C MET A 103 -10.77 9.27 -1.18
N ASP A 104 -11.27 9.77 -0.04
CA ASP A 104 -10.57 10.79 0.76
C ASP A 104 -9.25 10.24 1.30
N MET A 105 -9.28 9.03 1.87
CA MET A 105 -8.08 8.32 2.34
C MET A 105 -7.09 8.07 1.20
N SER A 106 -7.56 7.57 0.05
CA SER A 106 -6.72 7.35 -1.14
C SER A 106 -6.04 8.65 -1.60
N ARG A 107 -6.80 9.76 -1.64
CA ARG A 107 -6.31 11.07 -2.06
C ARG A 107 -5.33 11.66 -1.05
N ALA A 108 -5.64 11.60 0.24
CA ALA A 108 -4.75 12.03 1.31
C ALA A 108 -3.43 11.25 1.28
N LEU A 109 -3.51 9.92 1.12
CA LEU A 109 -2.35 9.06 1.02
C LEU A 109 -1.52 9.36 -0.24
N ARG A 110 -2.16 9.52 -1.41
CA ARG A 110 -1.49 9.95 -2.65
C ARG A 110 -0.78 11.28 -2.52
N ALA A 111 -1.43 12.26 -1.88
CA ALA A 111 -0.84 13.57 -1.64
C ALA A 111 0.42 13.42 -0.80
N ARG A 112 0.36 12.70 0.32
CA ARG A 112 1.54 12.44 1.17
C ARG A 112 2.66 11.71 0.42
N LEU A 113 2.33 10.69 -0.40
CA LEU A 113 3.29 9.93 -1.20
C LEU A 113 3.95 10.76 -2.31
N THR A 114 3.27 11.78 -2.82
CA THR A 114 3.78 12.69 -3.86
C THR A 114 4.55 13.86 -3.23
N SER A 115 4.13 14.29 -2.04
CA SER A 115 4.74 15.37 -1.27
C SER A 115 5.98 14.94 -0.48
N ASP A 116 6.22 13.64 -0.30
CA ASP A 116 7.44 13.13 0.34
C ASP A 116 8.50 12.67 -0.69
N PRO A 117 9.30 13.61 -1.22
CA PRO A 117 10.65 13.31 -1.66
C PRO A 117 11.62 14.15 -0.83
N GLY A 118 11.69 13.93 0.48
CA GLY A 118 12.73 14.51 1.36
C GLY A 118 13.16 15.95 1.05
N ALA A 119 12.24 16.92 0.99
CA ALA A 119 12.59 18.34 0.89
C ALA A 119 11.38 19.24 1.19
N GLY A 120 11.54 20.17 2.14
CA GLY A 120 10.66 21.34 2.21
C GLY A 120 10.31 21.89 3.59
N SER A 121 11.27 22.10 4.47
CA SER A 121 11.17 23.20 5.46
C SER A 121 12.49 23.96 5.47
N GLY A 122 12.76 24.60 4.34
CA GLY A 122 13.59 25.80 4.29
C GLY A 122 12.66 26.92 3.82
N ASP A 123 12.01 27.59 4.76
CA ASP A 123 11.44 28.93 4.59
C ASP A 123 11.24 29.55 5.97
N ASP A 124 12.19 30.38 6.38
CA ASP A 124 11.90 31.62 7.11
C ASP A 124 13.03 32.59 6.75
N ALA A 125 12.65 33.67 6.06
CA ALA A 125 13.49 34.73 5.54
C ALA A 125 13.41 35.97 6.42
#